data_AF-A0A8J6JNM3-F1
#
_entry.id   AF-A0A8J6JNM3-F1
#
_cell.length_a   1.000
_cell.length_b   1.000
_cell.length_c   1.000
_cell.angle_alpha   90.00
_cell.angle_beta   90.00
_cell.angle_gamma   90.00
#
_symmetry.space_group_name_H-M   'P 1'
#
loop_
_entity.id
_entity.type
_entity.pdbx_description
1 polymer ?
#
loop_
_entity_poly.entity_id
_entity_poly.type
_entity_poly.pdbx_seq_one_letter_code
_entity_poly.pdbx_strand_id
1 'polypeptide(L)'
;FFPANLMPLGDRMGLLDFQDAAIGNQLYDLVSLVEDARRDVPEALRDATVAQYAVATGAREIGPAMAVHAAQRHLRVAALWVPLDRRDGRPRYLEHGPRCWALLARALRHPATAPLRDFLDSHVPPARRANP
;
A
#
# COMPACT_ATOMS: atom_id res chain seq x y z
N PHE A 1 -8.52 4.29 -1.30
CA PHE A 1 -8.58 4.07 -2.76
C PHE A 1 -7.90 2.75 -3.13
N PHE A 2 -8.41 2.00 -4.12
CA PHE A 2 -7.79 0.78 -4.71
C PHE A 2 -8.68 0.22 -5.85
N PRO A 3 -8.18 -0.69 -6.72
CA PRO A 3 -8.88 -1.12 -7.93
C PRO A 3 -10.31 -1.66 -7.72
N ALA A 4 -10.58 -2.40 -6.64
CA ALA A 4 -11.92 -2.94 -6.37
C ALA A 4 -12.98 -1.87 -6.01
N ASN A 5 -12.58 -0.61 -5.77
CA ASN A 5 -13.52 0.51 -5.59
C ASN A 5 -13.72 1.33 -6.89
N LEU A 6 -13.11 0.88 -8.00
CA LEU A 6 -13.21 1.52 -9.31
C LEU A 6 -14.16 0.74 -10.22
N MET A 7 -15.11 1.44 -10.85
CA MET A 7 -16.07 0.85 -11.79
C MET A 7 -15.84 1.40 -13.20
N PRO A 8 -15.60 0.57 -14.22
CA PRO A 8 -15.57 1.02 -15.60
C PRO A 8 -16.93 1.59 -16.02
N LEU A 9 -16.93 2.81 -16.58
CA LEU A 9 -18.11 3.51 -17.09
C LEU A 9 -17.84 3.96 -18.54
N GLY A 10 -17.51 3.00 -19.40
CA GLY A 10 -17.06 3.26 -20.78
C GLY A 10 -15.61 3.75 -20.80
N ASP A 11 -15.40 4.99 -21.25
CA ASP A 11 -14.10 5.68 -21.27
C ASP A 11 -13.73 6.35 -19.94
N ARG A 12 -14.63 6.26 -18.93
CA ARG A 12 -14.46 6.85 -17.61
C ARG A 12 -14.41 5.78 -16.52
N MET A 13 -13.98 6.19 -15.33
CA MET A 13 -14.02 5.37 -14.13
C MET A 13 -14.91 6.02 -13.07
N GLY A 14 -15.88 5.26 -12.56
CA GLY A 14 -16.61 5.59 -11.34
C GLY A 14 -15.81 5.21 -10.11
N LEU A 15 -15.95 5.98 -9.03
CA LEU A 15 -15.33 5.72 -7.73
C LEU A 15 -16.42 5.52 -6.68
N LEU A 16 -16.29 4.45 -5.89
CA LEU A 16 -17.14 4.17 -4.73
C LEU A 16 -16.33 4.23 -3.43
N ASP A 17 -17.04 4.15 -2.30
CA ASP A 17 -16.44 3.97 -0.96
C ASP A 17 -15.51 5.13 -0.56
N PHE A 18 -16.02 6.37 -0.74
CA PHE A 18 -15.32 7.63 -0.43
C PHE A 18 -15.94 8.39 0.76
N GLN A 19 -16.94 7.83 1.44
CA GLN A 19 -17.65 8.46 2.56
C GLN A 19 -16.74 8.80 3.75
N ASP A 20 -15.66 8.04 3.94
CA ASP A 20 -14.66 8.24 5.00
C ASP A 20 -13.39 8.95 4.49
N ALA A 21 -13.48 9.66 3.36
CA ALA A 21 -12.34 10.38 2.79
C ALA A 21 -11.82 11.47 3.75
N ALA A 22 -10.51 11.65 3.74
CA ALA A 22 -9.82 12.60 4.60
C ALA A 22 -8.73 13.36 3.84
N ILE A 23 -8.31 14.50 4.39
CA ILE A 23 -7.20 15.28 3.84
C ILE A 23 -5.89 14.55 4.14
N GLY A 24 -5.08 14.34 3.11
CA GLY A 24 -3.81 13.66 3.21
C GLY A 24 -2.88 14.01 2.06
N ASN A 25 -1.71 13.36 2.04
CA ASN A 25 -0.78 13.50 0.94
C ASN A 25 -1.35 12.83 -0.32
N GLN A 26 -1.28 13.51 -1.45
CA GLN A 26 -1.75 13.03 -2.77
C GLN A 26 -1.19 11.65 -3.17
N LEU A 27 0.03 11.31 -2.72
CA LEU A 27 0.68 10.04 -3.05
C LEU A 27 0.09 8.86 -2.28
N TYR A 28 -0.72 9.11 -1.25
CA TYR A 28 -1.38 8.06 -0.48
C TYR A 28 -2.27 7.18 -1.36
N ASP A 29 -3.12 7.83 -2.16
CA ASP A 29 -4.02 7.13 -3.06
C ASP A 29 -3.27 6.49 -4.23
N LEU A 30 -2.22 7.14 -4.74
CA LEU A 30 -1.36 6.55 -5.78
C LEU A 30 -0.72 5.24 -5.30
N VAL A 31 -0.07 5.25 -4.13
CA VAL A 31 0.50 4.04 -3.51
C VAL A 31 -0.57 2.97 -3.33
N SER A 32 -1.74 3.34 -2.83
CA SER A 32 -2.83 2.39 -2.59
C SER A 32 -3.36 1.71 -3.85
N LEU A 33 -3.24 2.38 -5.00
CA LEU A 33 -3.62 1.87 -6.31
C LEU A 33 -2.54 0.95 -6.88
N VAL A 34 -1.29 1.43 -6.94
CA VAL A 34 -0.19 0.75 -7.64
C VAL A 34 0.50 -0.33 -6.82
N GLU A 35 0.21 -0.41 -5.52
CA GLU A 35 0.74 -1.41 -4.59
C GLU A 35 -0.39 -2.14 -3.85
N ASP A 36 -1.52 -2.44 -4.49
CA ASP A 36 -2.60 -3.20 -3.83
C ASP A 36 -2.08 -4.56 -3.33
N ALA A 37 -2.23 -4.81 -2.02
CA ALA A 37 -1.80 -6.06 -1.39
C ALA A 37 -2.67 -7.27 -1.78
N ARG A 38 -3.84 -7.05 -2.37
CA ARG A 38 -4.79 -8.12 -2.74
C ARG A 38 -4.68 -8.54 -4.21
N ARG A 39 -3.92 -7.80 -5.02
CA ARG A 39 -3.77 -8.07 -6.46
C ARG A 39 -2.30 -8.01 -6.83
N ASP A 40 -1.89 -8.91 -7.71
CA ASP A 40 -0.57 -8.79 -8.30
C ASP A 40 -0.54 -7.68 -9.34
N VAL A 41 0.00 -6.53 -8.96
CA VAL A 41 0.24 -5.39 -9.84
C VAL A 41 1.67 -5.55 -10.41
N PRO A 42 1.83 -5.75 -11.74
CA PRO A 42 3.14 -5.87 -12.35
C PRO A 42 4.01 -4.62 -12.11
N GLU A 43 5.30 -4.81 -11.83
CA GLU A 43 6.21 -3.70 -11.55
C GLU A 43 6.28 -2.70 -12.71
N ALA A 44 6.31 -3.18 -13.96
CA ALA A 44 6.27 -2.32 -15.14
C ALA A 44 5.01 -1.44 -15.20
N LEU A 45 3.84 -1.97 -14.81
CA LEU A 45 2.59 -1.20 -14.78
C LEU A 45 2.63 -0.15 -13.65
N ARG A 46 3.13 -0.52 -12.48
CA ARG A 46 3.32 0.38 -11.35
C ARG A 46 4.24 1.53 -11.74
N ASP A 47 5.40 1.24 -12.33
CA ASP A 47 6.40 2.24 -12.71
C ASP A 47 5.87 3.17 -13.81
N ALA A 48 5.21 2.63 -14.84
CA ALA A 48 4.58 3.43 -15.89
C ALA A 48 3.50 4.36 -15.33
N THR A 49 2.67 3.88 -14.40
CA THR A 49 1.60 4.66 -13.78
C THR A 49 2.17 5.78 -12.89
N VAL A 50 3.21 5.48 -12.11
CA VAL A 50 3.89 6.48 -11.28
C VAL A 50 4.56 7.55 -12.14
N ALA A 51 5.21 7.17 -13.25
CA ALA A 51 5.79 8.10 -14.20
C ALA A 51 4.71 9.00 -14.85
N GLN A 52 3.60 8.42 -15.29
CA GLN A 52 2.47 9.16 -15.86
C GLN A 52 1.90 10.15 -14.85
N TYR A 53 1.73 9.75 -13.59
CA TYR A 53 1.27 10.63 -12.51
C TYR A 53 2.21 11.83 -12.31
N ALA A 54 3.52 11.58 -12.26
CA ALA A 54 4.52 12.63 -12.07
C ALA A 54 4.48 13.66 -13.22
N VAL A 55 4.34 13.20 -14.47
CA VAL A 55 4.18 14.08 -15.64
C VAL A 55 2.89 14.89 -15.55
N ALA A 56 1.76 14.24 -15.27
CA ALA A 56 0.46 14.89 -15.25
C ALA A 56 0.32 15.95 -14.13
N THR A 57 0.99 15.74 -13.00
CA THR A 57 0.92 16.64 -11.83
C THR A 57 2.09 17.62 -11.73
N GLY A 58 3.14 17.44 -12.53
CA GLY A 58 4.39 18.16 -12.40
C GLY A 58 5.18 17.81 -11.11
N ALA A 59 4.80 16.74 -10.42
CA ALA A 59 5.45 16.32 -9.19
C ALA A 59 6.88 15.82 -9.46
N ARG A 60 7.83 16.27 -8.63
CA ARG A 60 9.25 15.90 -8.71
C ARG A 60 9.69 15.22 -7.43
N GLU A 61 10.72 14.38 -7.52
CA GLU A 61 11.34 13.72 -6.35
C GLU A 61 10.31 13.02 -5.43
N ILE A 62 9.32 12.33 -6.02
CA ILE A 62 8.24 11.69 -5.24
C ILE A 62 8.66 10.40 -4.55
N GLY A 63 9.83 9.85 -4.88
CA GLY A 63 10.33 8.57 -4.36
C GLY A 63 10.34 8.45 -2.83
N PRO A 64 10.93 9.41 -2.09
CA PRO A 64 10.90 9.40 -0.62
C PRO A 64 9.50 9.39 -0.04
N ALA A 65 8.60 10.25 -0.55
CA ALA A 65 7.24 10.33 -0.05
C ALA A 65 6.42 9.08 -0.39
N MET A 66 6.58 8.52 -1.59
CA MET A 66 6.01 7.22 -1.98
C MET A 66 6.45 6.12 -1.02
N ALA A 67 7.74 6.04 -0.69
CA ALA A 67 8.25 5.02 0.22
C ALA A 67 7.68 5.16 1.64
N VAL A 68 7.55 6.39 2.16
CA VAL A 68 6.95 6.64 3.47
C VAL A 68 5.48 6.22 3.49
N HIS A 69 4.68 6.60 2.49
CA HIS A 69 3.26 6.22 2.41
C HIS A 69 3.07 4.72 2.16
N ALA A 70 3.94 4.09 1.38
CA ALA A 70 3.95 2.62 1.21
C ALA A 70 4.23 1.92 2.54
N ALA A 71 5.26 2.33 3.27
CA ALA A 71 5.60 1.73 4.55
C ALA A 71 4.47 1.92 5.58
N GLN A 72 3.92 3.13 5.69
CA GLN A 72 2.79 3.42 6.59
C GLN A 72 1.57 2.56 6.27
N ARG A 73 1.19 2.49 4.99
CA ARG A 73 -0.02 1.79 4.55
C ARG A 73 0.12 0.28 4.72
N HIS A 74 1.21 -0.30 4.23
CA HIS A 74 1.40 -1.75 4.29
C HIS A 74 1.56 -2.23 5.72
N LEU A 75 2.18 -1.44 6.61
CA LEU A 75 2.20 -1.74 8.03
C LEU A 75 0.80 -1.75 8.63
N ARG A 76 -0.04 -0.74 8.33
CA ARG A 76 -1.42 -0.69 8.80
C ARG A 76 -2.24 -1.89 8.30
N VAL A 77 -2.07 -2.28 7.04
CA VAL A 77 -2.79 -3.41 6.44
C VAL A 77 -2.32 -4.74 7.03
N ALA A 78 -1.02 -4.94 7.20
CA ALA A 78 -0.47 -6.13 7.85
C ALA A 78 -1.00 -6.29 9.28
N ALA A 79 -1.12 -5.19 10.03
CA ALA A 79 -1.71 -5.19 11.37
C ALA A 79 -3.23 -5.41 11.40
N LEU A 80 -3.93 -5.21 10.28
CA LEU A 80 -5.40 -5.31 10.21
C LEU A 80 -5.88 -6.74 9.96
N TRP A 81 -5.13 -7.56 9.23
CA TRP A 81 -5.62 -8.86 8.77
C TRP A 81 -5.82 -9.89 9.87
N VAL A 82 -4.94 -9.93 10.88
CA VAL A 82 -5.09 -10.85 12.01
C VAL A 82 -6.36 -10.55 12.82
N PRO A 83 -6.68 -9.29 13.16
CA PRO A 83 -7.99 -8.95 13.72
C PRO A 83 -9.18 -9.33 12.82
N LEU A 84 -9.10 -9.09 11.50
CA LEU A 84 -10.18 -9.46 10.58
C LEU A 84 -10.46 -10.98 10.59
N ASP A 85 -9.43 -11.80 10.70
CA ASP A 85 -9.58 -13.24 10.87
C ASP A 85 -10.22 -13.57 12.24
N ARG A 86 -9.53 -13.21 13.33
CA ARG A 86 -9.89 -13.66 14.68
C ARG A 86 -11.19 -13.07 15.23
N ARG A 87 -11.47 -11.80 14.93
CA ARG A 87 -12.65 -11.08 15.44
C ARG A 87 -13.83 -11.21 14.48
N ASP A 88 -13.59 -11.06 13.18
CA ASP A 88 -14.66 -10.93 12.18
C ASP A 88 -14.89 -12.22 11.37
N GLY A 89 -14.12 -13.29 11.64
CA GLY A 89 -14.26 -14.59 10.97
C GLY A 89 -13.94 -14.52 9.47
N ARG A 90 -12.97 -13.69 9.08
CA ARG A 90 -12.60 -13.47 7.66
C ARG A 90 -11.19 -13.98 7.33
N PRO A 91 -10.93 -15.30 7.42
CA PRO A 91 -9.59 -15.88 7.25
C PRO A 91 -8.98 -15.62 5.86
N ARG A 92 -9.83 -15.46 4.83
CA ARG A 92 -9.41 -15.19 3.44
C ARG A 92 -8.45 -13.99 3.30
N TYR A 93 -8.49 -13.01 4.20
CA TYR A 93 -7.57 -11.87 4.14
C TYR A 93 -6.13 -12.24 4.48
N LEU A 94 -5.91 -13.33 5.24
CA LEU A 94 -4.57 -13.79 5.58
C LEU A 94 -3.80 -14.28 4.35
N GLU A 95 -4.49 -14.72 3.30
CA GLU A 95 -3.91 -15.15 2.02
C GLU A 95 -3.10 -14.03 1.35
N HIS A 96 -3.47 -12.77 1.59
CA HIS A 96 -2.75 -11.61 1.07
C HIS A 96 -1.50 -11.25 1.90
N GLY A 97 -1.35 -11.87 3.07
CA GLY A 97 -0.24 -11.76 4.04
C GLY A 97 1.12 -11.59 3.40
N PRO A 98 1.61 -12.62 2.69
CA PRO A 98 2.94 -12.63 2.10
C PRO A 98 3.21 -11.42 1.21
N ARG A 99 2.23 -11.01 0.40
CA ARG A 99 2.38 -9.86 -0.49
C ARG A 99 2.49 -8.54 0.27
N CYS A 100 1.65 -8.29 1.27
CA CYS A 100 1.73 -7.05 2.05
C CYS A 100 3.05 -6.93 2.81
N TRP A 101 3.52 -8.02 3.40
CA TRP A 101 4.82 -8.04 4.08
C TRP A 101 5.98 -7.82 3.11
N ALA A 102 5.93 -8.38 1.90
CA ALA A 102 6.91 -8.12 0.86
C ALA A 102 6.90 -6.65 0.39
N LEU A 103 5.72 -6.04 0.23
CA LEU A 103 5.57 -4.63 -0.13
C LEU A 103 6.07 -3.70 0.98
N LEU A 104 5.78 -4.01 2.25
CA LEU A 104 6.33 -3.30 3.40
C LEU A 104 7.87 -3.42 3.42
N ALA A 105 8.41 -4.63 3.29
CA ALA A 105 9.84 -4.85 3.25
C ALA A 105 10.52 -4.07 2.11
N ARG A 106 9.87 -3.96 0.95
CA ARG A 106 10.34 -3.11 -0.16
C ARG A 106 10.37 -1.64 0.22
N ALA A 107 9.31 -1.11 0.81
CA ALA A 107 9.25 0.28 1.24
C ALA A 107 10.35 0.61 2.26
N LEU A 108 10.60 -0.30 3.22
CA LEU A 108 11.60 -0.15 4.29
C LEU A 108 13.06 -0.12 3.79
N ARG A 109 13.33 -0.46 2.53
CA ARG A 109 14.66 -0.31 1.93
C ARG A 109 15.03 1.14 1.66
N HIS A 110 14.05 2.03 1.52
CA HIS A 110 14.32 3.42 1.19
C HIS A 110 14.83 4.20 2.42
N PRO A 111 15.90 5.02 2.30
CA PRO A 111 16.47 5.74 3.44
C PRO A 111 15.47 6.61 4.22
N ALA A 112 14.50 7.23 3.53
CA ALA A 112 13.43 8.02 4.15
C ALA A 112 12.55 7.24 5.15
N THR A 113 12.60 5.90 5.13
CA THR A 113 11.84 5.04 6.04
C THR A 113 12.70 4.46 7.17
N ALA A 114 13.97 4.87 7.27
CA ALA A 114 14.91 4.37 8.28
C ALA A 114 14.35 4.39 9.71
N PRO A 115 13.71 5.47 10.20
CA PRO A 115 13.17 5.45 11.57
C PRO A 115 12.14 4.34 11.81
N LEU A 116 11.28 4.07 10.82
CA LEU A 116 10.30 2.99 10.92
C LEU A 116 10.95 1.62 10.78
N ARG A 117 11.90 1.47 9.87
CA ARG A 117 12.66 0.22 9.69
C ARG A 117 13.34 -0.16 11.00
N ASP A 118 14.07 0.77 11.60
CA ASP A 118 14.87 0.51 12.80
C ASP A 118 13.95 0.21 14.01
N PHE A 119 12.81 0.89 14.11
CA PHE A 119 11.76 0.55 15.08
C PHE A 119 11.25 -0.88 14.91
N LEU A 120 10.89 -1.26 13.68
CA LEU A 120 10.41 -2.61 13.38
C LEU A 120 11.49 -3.65 13.59
N ASP A 121 12.75 -3.39 13.23
CA ASP A 121 13.85 -4.35 13.42
C ASP A 121 14.05 -4.66 14.91
N SER A 122 13.84 -3.67 15.77
CA SER A 122 13.96 -3.81 17.22
C SER A 122 12.76 -4.54 17.88
N HIS A 123 11.54 -4.34 17.39
CA HIS A 123 10.32 -4.82 18.07
C HIS A 123 9.62 -5.99 17.35
N VAL A 124 9.73 -6.04 16.03
CA VAL A 124 9.12 -7.04 15.15
C VAL A 124 10.17 -7.47 14.12
N PRO A 125 11.21 -8.21 14.54
CA PRO A 125 12.32 -8.58 13.66
C PRO A 125 11.83 -9.34 12.42
N PRO A 126 12.58 -9.37 11.31
CA PRO A 126 12.14 -9.95 10.04
C PRO A 126 11.52 -11.36 10.15
N ALA A 127 12.05 -12.22 11.03
CA ALA A 127 11.53 -13.57 11.27
C ALA A 127 10.09 -13.61 11.84
N ARG A 128 9.58 -12.50 12.39
CA ARG A 128 8.22 -12.35 12.92
C ARG A 128 7.29 -11.55 11.99
N ARG A 129 7.77 -11.10 10.83
CA ARG A 129 7.00 -10.29 9.87
C ARG A 129 6.22 -11.16 8.91
N ALA A 130 5.28 -11.93 9.46
CA ALA A 130 4.41 -12.81 8.72
C ALA A 130 3.03 -12.86 9.38
N ASN A 131 2.03 -13.30 8.62
CA ASN A 131 0.75 -13.67 9.21
C ASN A 131 0.89 -15.01 9.98
N PRO A 132 0.01 -15.28 10.97
CA PRO A 132 -0.03 -16.55 11.70
C PRO A 132 -0.18 -17.78 10.81
#